data_AF-A0A351BK79-F1
#
_entry.id   AF-A0A351BK79-F1
#
_cell.length_a   1.000
_cell.length_b   1.000
_cell.length_c   1.000
_cell.angle_alpha   90.00
_cell.angle_beta   90.00
_cell.angle_gamma   90.00
#
_symmetry.space_group_name_H-M   'P 1'
#
loop_
_entity.id
_entity.type
_entity.pdbx_description
1 polymer ?
#
loop_
_entity_poly.entity_id
_entity_poly.type
_entity_poly.pdbx_seq_one_letter_code
_entity_poly.pdbx_strand_id
1 'polypeptide(L)'
;MLWAIRLPQASAADMRRSLSALVPLVRRPQAAIVFSCIGRGPYHYGGDDQDLACLREIFPHLPLIGAYGTGQMAPVARGGNRRL
;
A
#
# COMPACT_ATOMS: atom_id res chain seq x y z
N MET A 1 -26.26 6.07 -3.63
CA MET A 1 -25.08 5.19 -3.79
C MET A 1 -24.18 5.83 -4.83
N LEU A 2 -22.89 6.01 -4.51
CA LEU A 2 -21.88 6.34 -5.52
C LEU A 2 -21.19 5.03 -5.94
N TRP A 3 -21.05 4.83 -7.24
CA TRP A 3 -20.26 3.75 -7.81
C TRP A 3 -18.92 4.32 -8.26
N ALA A 4 -17.83 3.60 -7.97
CA ALA A 4 -16.50 3.95 -8.44
C ALA A 4 -15.90 2.76 -9.18
N ILE A 5 -15.22 3.06 -10.29
CA ILE A 5 -14.46 2.07 -11.07
C ILE A 5 -13.04 2.04 -10.53
N ARG A 6 -12.47 0.83 -10.39
CA ARG A 6 -11.05 0.66 -10.10
C ARG A 6 -10.24 0.93 -11.36
N LEU A 7 -9.62 2.11 -11.44
CA LEU A 7 -8.68 2.46 -12.49
C LEU A 7 -7.24 2.16 -12.03
N PRO A 8 -6.43 1.45 -12.83
CA PRO A 8 -5.03 1.17 -12.49
C PRO A 8 -4.23 2.45 -12.24
N GLN A 9 -4.42 3.46 -13.09
CA GLN A 9 -3.71 4.74 -13.00
C GLN A 9 -4.05 5.49 -11.71
N ALA A 10 -5.32 5.45 -11.29
CA ALA A 10 -5.74 6.04 -10.02
C ALA A 10 -5.12 5.34 -8.81
N SER A 11 -4.96 4.01 -8.88
CA SER A 11 -4.34 3.21 -7.81
C SER A 11 -2.84 3.49 -7.68
N ALA A 12 -2.13 3.60 -8.81
CA ALA A 12 -0.72 3.97 -8.82
C ALA A 12 -0.49 5.41 -8.31
N ALA A 13 -1.33 6.36 -8.73
CA ALA A 13 -1.28 7.74 -8.24
C ALA A 13 -1.54 7.83 -6.73
N ASP A 14 -2.52 7.07 -6.22
CA ASP A 14 -2.80 6.95 -4.79
C ASP A 14 -1.61 6.38 -4.01
N MET A 15 -0.95 5.33 -4.53
CA MET A 15 0.27 4.77 -3.93
C MET A 15 1.35 5.84 -3.77
N ARG A 16 1.66 6.52 -4.87
CA ARG A 16 2.74 7.51 -4.91
C ARG A 16 2.45 8.66 -3.96
N ARG A 17 1.20 9.13 -3.92
CA ARG A 17 0.75 10.16 -2.98
C ARG A 17 0.93 9.71 -1.54
N SER A 18 0.46 8.50 -1.22
CA SER A 18 0.51 7.95 0.14
C SER A 18 1.96 7.78 0.63
N LEU A 19 2.83 7.21 -0.20
CA LEU A 19 4.24 7.06 0.13
C LEU A 19 4.96 8.41 0.26
N SER A 20 4.70 9.37 -0.64
CA SER A 20 5.31 10.70 -0.58
C SER A 20 4.94 11.43 0.71
N ALA A 21 3.71 11.24 1.21
CA ALA A 21 3.29 11.79 2.51
C ALA A 21 3.96 11.08 3.69
N LEU A 22 4.31 9.80 3.56
CA LEU A 22 4.99 9.03 4.60
C LEU A 22 6.48 9.37 4.70
N VAL A 23 7.18 9.58 3.58
CA VAL A 23 8.63 9.86 3.53
C VAL A 23 9.12 10.87 4.59
N PRO A 24 8.52 12.07 4.75
CA PRO A 24 8.99 13.04 5.75
C PRO A 24 8.76 12.59 7.21
N LEU A 25 7.86 11.62 7.45
CA LEU A 25 7.52 11.14 8.79
C LEU A 25 8.46 10.04 9.29
N VAL A 26 9.11 9.30 8.38
CA VAL A 26 9.97 8.16 8.72
C VAL A 26 11.44 8.55 8.61
N ARG A 27 12.11 8.77 9.74
CA ARG A 27 13.56 9.00 9.76
C ARG A 27 14.32 7.68 9.70
N ARG A 28 15.09 7.48 8.63
CA ARG A 28 16.04 6.34 8.43
C ARG A 28 15.41 4.95 8.68
N PRO A 29 14.35 4.57 7.94
CA PRO A 29 13.74 3.26 8.09
C PRO A 29 14.77 2.15 7.82
N GLN A 30 14.73 1.08 8.63
CA GLN A 30 15.65 -0.06 8.51
C GLN A 30 15.05 -1.22 7.71
N ALA A 31 13.72 -1.34 7.71
CA ALA A 31 12.95 -2.28 6.92
C ALA A 31 11.51 -1.75 6.80
N ALA A 32 10.71 -2.37 5.93
CA ALA A 32 9.28 -2.12 5.84
C ALA A 32 8.49 -3.43 5.67
N ILE A 33 7.28 -3.43 6.23
CA ILE A 33 6.28 -4.47 6.05
C ILE A 33 5.12 -3.86 5.29
N VAL A 34 4.79 -4.42 4.13
CA VAL A 34 3.81 -3.87 3.20
C VAL A 34 2.61 -4.79 3.08
N PHE A 35 1.42 -4.23 3.28
CA PHE A 35 0.16 -4.92 3.06
C PHE A 35 -0.66 -4.13 2.04
N SER A 36 -0.83 -4.72 0.86
CA SER A 36 -1.65 -4.14 -0.21
C SER A 36 -2.90 -4.97 -0.43
N CYS A 37 -3.97 -4.33 -0.91
CA CYS A 37 -5.17 -5.04 -1.32
C CYS A 37 -4.84 -6.00 -2.46
N ILE A 38 -5.35 -7.24 -2.40
CA ILE A 38 -5.14 -8.26 -3.44
C ILE A 38 -5.58 -7.80 -4.83
N GLY A 39 -6.55 -6.89 -4.91
CA GLY A 39 -6.99 -6.26 -6.16
C GLY A 39 -6.03 -5.21 -6.71
N ARG A 40 -4.84 -5.00 -6.12
CA ARG A 40 -3.77 -4.12 -6.60
C ARG A 40 -2.52 -4.88 -7.02
N GLY A 41 -2.56 -6.22 -7.05
CA GLY A 41 -1.43 -7.02 -7.54
C GLY A 41 -1.21 -6.86 -9.05
N PRO A 42 -0.22 -7.57 -9.62
CA PRO A 42 0.18 -7.46 -11.04
C PRO A 42 -0.96 -7.49 -12.05
N TYR A 43 -1.98 -8.32 -11.82
CA TYR A 43 -3.16 -8.41 -12.68
C TYR A 43 -3.95 -7.10 -12.81
N HIS A 44 -3.95 -6.27 -11.76
CA HIS A 44 -4.62 -4.97 -11.77
C HIS A 44 -3.94 -3.99 -12.72
N TYR A 45 -2.62 -4.12 -12.91
CA TYR A 45 -1.81 -3.19 -13.70
C TYR A 45 -1.44 -3.73 -15.09
N GLY A 46 -1.95 -4.90 -15.47
CA GLY A 46 -1.64 -5.52 -16.78
C GLY A 46 -0.34 -6.33 -16.81
N GLY A 47 0.17 -6.77 -15.66
CA GLY A 47 1.30 -7.70 -15.56
C GLY A 47 2.42 -7.26 -14.60
N ASP A 48 2.57 -5.96 -14.37
CA ASP A 48 3.60 -5.41 -13.49
C ASP A 48 3.08 -5.06 -12.11
N ASP A 49 3.89 -5.23 -11.08
CA ASP A 49 3.55 -4.77 -9.74
C ASP A 49 3.94 -3.28 -9.56
N GLN A 50 3.03 -2.38 -9.93
CA GLN A 50 3.27 -0.93 -9.84
C GLN A 50 3.34 -0.41 -8.39
N ASP A 51 2.71 -1.12 -7.44
CA ASP A 51 2.81 -0.78 -6.02
C ASP A 51 4.22 -1.06 -5.50
N LEU A 52 4.75 -2.25 -5.81
CA LEU A 52 6.11 -2.64 -5.47
C LEU A 52 7.14 -1.78 -6.20
N ALA A 53 6.92 -1.49 -7.49
CA ALA A 53 7.80 -0.62 -8.26
C ALA A 53 7.90 0.78 -7.62
N CYS A 54 6.76 1.36 -7.22
CA CYS A 54 6.74 2.66 -6.54
C CYS A 54 7.48 2.63 -5.19
N LEU A 55 7.31 1.56 -4.40
CA LEU A 55 8.06 1.36 -3.16
C LEU A 55 9.57 1.28 -3.39
N ARG A 56 10.00 0.57 -4.43
CA ARG A 56 11.43 0.42 -4.78
C ARG A 56 12.01 1.70 -5.36
N GLU A 57 11.24 2.50 -6.07
CA GLU A 57 11.68 3.82 -6.54
C GLU A 57 11.98 4.75 -5.36
N ILE A 58 11.09 4.79 -4.36
CA ILE A 58 11.21 5.69 -3.20
C ILE A 58 12.21 5.14 -2.16
N PHE A 59 12.25 3.81 -1.98
CA PHE A 59 13.09 3.12 -0.99
C PHE A 59 13.91 1.98 -1.65
N PRO A 60 14.91 2.30 -2.48
CA PRO A 60 15.59 1.31 -3.34
C PRO A 60 16.28 0.18 -2.56
N HIS A 61 16.92 0.51 -1.45
CA HIS A 61 17.70 -0.44 -0.65
C HIS A 61 16.99 -0.93 0.60
N LEU A 62 15.74 -0.52 0.82
CA LEU A 62 15.02 -0.90 2.02
C LEU A 62 14.63 -2.39 1.93
N PRO A 63 14.99 -3.21 2.93
CA PRO A 63 14.45 -4.55 3.05
C PRO A 63 12.93 -4.49 3.18
N LEU A 64 12.23 -5.25 2.33
CA LEU A 64 10.77 -5.23 2.21
C LEU A 64 10.25 -6.66 2.30
N ILE A 65 9.28 -6.87 3.18
CA ILE A 65 8.44 -8.08 3.22
C ILE A 65 6.98 -7.66 3.17
N GLY A 66 6.09 -8.56 2.76
CA GLY A 66 4.69 -8.20 2.65
C GLY A 66 3.84 -9.23 1.95
N ALA A 67 2.55 -8.92 1.86
CA ALA A 67 1.59 -9.74 1.15
C ALA A 67 0.45 -8.90 0.55
N TYR A 68 -0.10 -9.43 -0.53
CA TYR A 68 -1.36 -9.00 -1.09
C TYR A 68 -2.49 -9.74 -0.39
N GLY A 69 -3.41 -9.00 0.24
CA GLY A 69 -4.45 -9.57 1.10
C GLY A 69 -5.84 -8.99 0.85
N THR A 70 -6.85 -9.67 1.38
CA THR A 70 -8.26 -9.24 1.33
C THR A 70 -8.68 -8.43 2.55
N GLY A 71 -7.85 -8.40 3.60
CA GLY A 71 -8.12 -7.67 4.84
C GLY A 71 -7.79 -6.17 4.75
N GLN A 72 -8.38 -5.38 5.64
CA GLN A 72 -8.03 -3.99 5.86
C GLN A 72 -7.58 -3.78 7.31
N MET A 73 -6.58 -2.93 7.51
CA MET A 73 -6.23 -2.41 8.83
C MET A 73 -6.95 -1.09 9.03
N ALA A 74 -7.76 -0.98 10.07
CA ALA A 74 -8.47 0.24 10.42
C ALA A 74 -8.11 0.64 11.86
N PRO A 75 -7.94 1.95 12.16
CA PRO A 75 -7.73 2.39 13.53
C PRO A 75 -8.97 2.05 14.35
N VAL A 76 -8.77 1.29 15.43
CA VAL A 76 -9.81 1.11 16.45
C VAL A 76 -9.74 2.28 17.43
N ALA A 77 -10.90 2.83 17.82
CA ALA A 77 -10.94 3.77 18.93
C ALA A 77 -10.31 3.10 20.16
N ARG A 78 -9.53 3.87 20.94
CA ARG A 78 -8.72 3.39 22.07
C ARG A 78 -9.55 2.46 22.97
N GLY A 79 -9.16 1.17 23.06
CA GLY A 79 -9.86 0.14 23.84
C GLY A 79 -10.66 -0.90 23.03
N GLY A 80 -10.74 -0.77 21.72
CA GLY A 80 -11.51 -1.67 20.86
C GLY A 80 -10.74 -2.89 20.34
N ASN A 81 -10.34 -3.83 21.20
CA ASN A 81 -9.95 -5.17 20.73
C ASN A 81 -11.22 -5.98 20.39
N ARG A 82 -11.86 -5.68 19.25
CA ARG A 82 -12.87 -6.60 18.69
C ARG A 82 -12.17 -7.51 17.70
N ARG A 83 -11.99 -8.77 18.13
CA ARG A 83 -11.64 -9.87 17.24
C ARG A 83 -12.67 -9.89 16.10
N LEU A 84 -12.19 -9.76 14.88
CA LEU A 84 -12.94 -10.15 13.68
C LEU A 84 -13.11 -11.67 13.68
#